data_AF-F3PCU5-F1
#
_entry.id   AF-F3PCU5-F1
#
_cell.length_a   1.000
_cell.length_b   1.000
_cell.length_c   1.000
_cell.angle_alpha   90.00
_cell.angle_beta   90.00
_cell.angle_gamma   90.00
#
_symmetry.space_group_name_H-M   'P 1'
#
loop_
_entity.id
_entity.type
_entity.pdbx_description
1 polymer ?
#
loop_
_entity_poly.entity_id
_entity_poly.type
_entity_poly.pdbx_seq_one_letter_code
_entity_poly.pdbx_strand_id
1 'polypeptide(L)'
;MERQQHLIERLHTSSSRLTLGRLANELGVTERTVARDVERLRHSGVPITVVPGRGGGVSIERATPSGRVELDLPEIAALMASLAALGPSASESAASAMRKLTAALRPG
;
A
#
# COMPACT_ATOMS: atom_id res chain seq x y z
N MET A 1 -5.42 -1.29 9.97
CA MET A 1 -4.13 -0.93 9.35
C MET A 1 -3.52 -2.14 8.64
N GLU A 2 -3.25 -3.24 9.35
CA GLU A 2 -2.63 -4.46 8.79
C GLU A 2 -3.30 -5.01 7.53
N ARG A 3 -4.65 -5.11 7.50
CA ARG A 3 -5.37 -5.66 6.34
C ARG A 3 -5.28 -4.81 5.07
N GLN A 4 -5.36 -3.48 5.19
CA GLN A 4 -5.25 -2.59 4.03
C GLN A 4 -3.83 -2.60 3.45
N GLN A 5 -2.84 -2.71 4.33
CA GLN A 5 -1.44 -2.87 3.94
C GLN A 5 -1.24 -4.19 3.18
N HIS A 6 -1.78 -5.30 3.72
CA HIS A 6 -1.75 -6.60 3.04
C HIS A 6 -2.43 -6.53 1.66
N LEU A 7 -3.59 -5.85 1.56
CA LEU A 7 -4.29 -5.66 0.28
C LEU A 7 -3.42 -4.89 -0.73
N ILE A 8 -2.74 -3.82 -0.32
CA ILE A 8 -1.82 -3.06 -1.18
C ILE A 8 -0.67 -3.95 -1.64
N GLU A 9 0.00 -4.64 -0.71
CA GLU A 9 1.14 -5.52 -1.01
C GLU A 9 0.74 -6.62 -1.99
N ARG A 10 -0.45 -7.19 -1.78
CA ARG A 10 -0.96 -8.24 -2.64
C ARG A 10 -1.29 -7.75 -4.05
N LEU A 11 -1.88 -6.56 -4.18
CA LEU A 11 -2.15 -5.94 -5.47
C LEU A 11 -0.87 -5.47 -6.18
N HIS A 12 0.13 -5.00 -5.45
CA HIS A 12 1.41 -4.51 -5.99
C HIS A 12 2.28 -5.65 -6.54
N THR A 13 2.31 -6.78 -5.84
CA THR A 13 3.06 -7.97 -6.26
C THR A 13 2.40 -8.71 -7.43
N SER A 14 1.10 -8.51 -7.64
CA SER A 14 0.38 -9.14 -8.75
C SER A 14 0.74 -8.53 -10.11
N SER A 15 0.98 -9.37 -11.11
CA SER A 15 1.15 -8.97 -12.51
C SER A 15 -0.18 -8.84 -13.28
N SER A 16 -1.27 -9.36 -12.72
CA SER A 16 -2.62 -9.32 -13.29
C SER A 16 -3.65 -8.79 -12.29
N ARG A 17 -4.84 -8.41 -12.78
CA ARG A 17 -6.00 -8.13 -11.92
C ARG A 17 -6.34 -9.35 -11.06
N LEU A 18 -6.79 -9.09 -9.84
CA LEU A 18 -7.29 -10.08 -8.91
C LEU A 18 -8.79 -9.86 -8.69
N THR A 19 -9.58 -10.92 -8.69
CA THR A 19 -11.01 -10.81 -8.39
C THR A 19 -11.23 -10.52 -6.91
N LEU A 20 -12.37 -9.92 -6.56
CA LEU A 20 -12.74 -9.69 -5.15
C LEU A 20 -12.81 -11.01 -4.39
N GLY A 21 -13.35 -12.08 -5.00
CA GLY A 21 -13.40 -13.41 -4.39
C GLY A 21 -12.02 -14.01 -4.11
N ARG A 22 -11.06 -13.83 -5.02
CA ARG A 22 -9.69 -14.29 -4.77
C ARG A 22 -9.04 -13.53 -3.61
N LEU A 23 -9.16 -12.21 -3.59
CA LEU A 23 -8.64 -11.38 -2.51
C LEU A 23 -9.31 -11.72 -1.18
N ALA A 24 -10.63 -11.94 -1.19
CA ALA A 24 -11.41 -12.34 -0.03
C ALA A 24 -10.91 -13.66 0.58
N ASN A 25 -10.67 -14.67 -0.27
CA ASN A 25 -10.11 -15.94 0.16
C ASN A 25 -8.68 -15.81 0.71
N GLU A 26 -7.80 -15.05 0.03
CA GLU A 26 -6.41 -14.85 0.46
C GLU A 26 -6.33 -14.06 1.80
N LEU A 27 -7.21 -13.07 1.99
CA LEU A 27 -7.25 -12.20 3.18
C LEU A 27 -8.13 -12.75 4.32
N GLY A 28 -8.83 -13.87 4.12
CA GLY A 28 -9.75 -14.44 5.11
C GLY A 28 -10.96 -13.56 5.45
N VAL A 29 -11.49 -12.79 4.48
CA VAL A 29 -12.62 -11.86 4.66
C VAL A 29 -13.66 -12.02 3.55
N THR A 30 -14.76 -11.27 3.59
CA THR A 30 -15.79 -11.29 2.54
C THR A 30 -15.43 -10.37 1.37
N GLU A 31 -15.99 -10.64 0.19
CA GLU A 31 -15.87 -9.74 -0.97
C GLU A 31 -16.36 -8.31 -0.67
N ARG A 32 -17.41 -8.17 0.15
CA ARG A 32 -17.92 -6.86 0.61
C ARG A 32 -16.89 -6.10 1.44
N THR A 33 -16.14 -6.81 2.30
CA THR A 33 -15.05 -6.20 3.08
C THR A 33 -13.91 -5.75 2.17
N VAL A 34 -13.50 -6.59 1.21
CA VAL A 34 -12.46 -6.22 0.24
C VAL A 34 -12.91 -5.00 -0.58
N ALA A 35 -14.13 -5.00 -1.10
CA ALA A 35 -14.66 -3.88 -1.88
C ALA A 35 -14.64 -2.57 -1.06
N ARG A 36 -15.01 -2.62 0.23
CA ARG A 36 -14.94 -1.46 1.12
C ARG A 36 -13.51 -0.98 1.35
N ASP A 37 -12.56 -1.89 1.51
CA ASP A 37 -11.15 -1.53 1.72
C ASP A 37 -10.54 -0.94 0.45
N VAL A 38 -10.83 -1.52 -0.72
CA VAL A 38 -10.45 -0.96 -2.02
C VAL A 38 -10.98 0.46 -2.16
N GLU A 39 -12.24 0.70 -1.81
CA GLU A 39 -12.81 2.03 -1.90
C GLU A 39 -12.13 3.02 -0.94
N ARG A 40 -11.85 2.60 0.29
CA ARG A 40 -11.09 3.42 1.25
C ARG A 40 -9.69 3.78 0.74
N LEU A 41 -9.00 2.83 0.11
CA LEU A 41 -7.67 3.05 -0.47
C LEU A 41 -7.71 4.00 -1.67
N ARG A 42 -8.74 3.90 -2.51
CA ARG A 42 -8.97 4.85 -3.61
C ARG A 42 -9.19 6.27 -3.07
N HIS A 43 -10.01 6.40 -2.03
CA HIS A 43 -10.25 7.69 -1.36
C HIS A 43 -8.98 8.27 -0.72
N SER A 44 -8.02 7.45 -0.30
CA SER A 44 -6.72 7.91 0.20
C SER A 44 -5.69 8.18 -0.91
N GLY A 45 -6.10 8.13 -2.19
CA GLY A 45 -5.24 8.45 -3.32
C GLY A 45 -4.39 7.29 -3.84
N VAL A 46 -4.61 6.05 -3.39
CA VAL A 46 -3.90 4.89 -3.95
C VAL A 46 -4.43 4.61 -5.37
N PRO A 47 -3.56 4.48 -6.39
CA PRO A 47 -3.96 4.33 -7.79
C PRO A 47 -4.48 2.91 -8.07
N ILE A 48 -5.68 2.60 -7.59
CA ILE A 48 -6.35 1.31 -7.78
C ILE A 48 -7.36 1.41 -8.91
N THR A 49 -7.23 0.54 -9.92
CA THR A 49 -8.22 0.35 -10.98
C THR A 49 -9.16 -0.81 -10.63
N VAL A 50 -10.45 -0.60 -10.82
CA VAL A 50 -11.49 -1.63 -10.67
C VAL A 50 -12.21 -1.81 -12.00
N VAL A 51 -12.27 -3.04 -12.51
CA VAL A 51 -13.05 -3.39 -13.71
C VAL A 51 -14.21 -4.30 -13.28
N PRO A 52 -15.47 -3.92 -13.51
CA PRO A 52 -16.62 -4.75 -13.16
C PRO A 52 -16.84 -5.90 -14.17
N GLY A 53 -17.63 -6.91 -13.78
CA GLY A 53 -18.09 -7.97 -14.68
C GLY A 53 -17.19 -9.22 -14.76
N ARG A 54 -17.54 -10.15 -15.66
CA ARG A 54 -16.79 -11.39 -15.92
C ARG A 54 -15.40 -11.05 -16.49
N GLY A 55 -14.35 -11.56 -15.84
CA GLY A 55 -12.96 -11.21 -16.19
C GLY A 55 -12.51 -9.86 -15.62
N GLY A 56 -13.36 -9.19 -14.85
CA GLY A 56 -13.01 -7.99 -14.09
C GLY A 56 -12.15 -8.29 -12.87
N GLY A 57 -11.91 -7.25 -12.06
CA GLY A 57 -11.10 -7.35 -10.85
C GLY A 57 -10.43 -6.05 -10.48
N VAL A 58 -9.57 -6.15 -9.48
CA VAL A 58 -8.84 -5.05 -8.86
C VAL A 58 -7.36 -5.18 -9.20
N SER A 59 -6.72 -4.07 -9.56
CA SER A 59 -5.27 -3.97 -9.75
C SER A 59 -4.78 -2.62 -9.26
N ILE A 60 -3.56 -2.57 -8.75
CA ILE A 60 -2.85 -1.30 -8.63
C ILE A 60 -2.29 -0.95 -10.01
N GLU A 61 -2.55 0.26 -10.47
CA GLU A 61 -1.89 0.80 -11.64
C GLU A 61 -0.39 0.78 -11.34
N ARG A 62 0.41 0.14 -12.21
CA ARG A 62 1.87 0.16 -12.10
C ARG A 62 2.38 1.54 -12.50
N ALA A 63 1.89 2.57 -11.83
CA ALA A 63 2.48 3.89 -11.86
C ALA A 63 3.85 3.73 -11.22
N THR A 64 4.89 3.73 -12.05
CA THR A 64 6.19 4.21 -11.57
C THR A 64 5.90 5.59 -10.97
N PRO A 65 6.32 5.87 -9.71
CA PRO A 65 6.12 7.19 -9.14
C PRO A 65 6.54 8.22 -10.19
N SER A 66 5.59 9.05 -10.64
CA SER A 66 5.77 9.90 -11.82
C SER A 66 6.74 11.06 -11.60
N GLY A 67 7.39 11.10 -10.44
CA GLY A 67 8.44 12.03 -10.07
C GLY A 67 9.19 11.56 -8.83
N ARG A 68 10.33 12.21 -8.57
CA ARG A 68 11.02 12.11 -7.29
C ARG A 68 10.23 12.91 -6.27
N VAL A 69 9.94 12.33 -5.11
CA VAL A 69 9.45 13.09 -3.96
C VAL A 69 10.66 13.70 -3.27
N GLU A 70 10.72 15.02 -3.22
CA GLU A 70 11.69 15.73 -2.39
C GLU A 70 11.06 15.94 -1.02
N LEU A 71 11.79 15.55 0.02
CA LEU A 71 11.38 15.70 1.41
C LEU A 71 12.47 16.45 2.15
N ASP A 72 12.09 17.45 2.92
CA ASP A 72 13.01 18.14 3.82
C ASP A 72 13.23 17.35 5.13
N LEU A 73 14.17 17.81 5.95
CA LEU A 73 14.50 17.13 7.21
C LEU A 73 13.29 17.03 8.17
N PRO A 74 12.52 18.11 8.43
CA PRO A 74 11.28 18.04 9.19
C PRO A 74 10.27 17.00 8.67
N GLU A 75 10.06 16.93 7.36
CA GLU A 75 9.13 15.99 6.72
C GLU A 75 9.59 14.53 6.90
N ILE A 76 10.89 14.27 6.69
CA ILE A 76 11.47 12.94 6.93
C ILE A 76 11.32 12.56 8.41
N ALA A 77 11.60 13.48 9.34
CA ALA A 77 11.45 13.24 10.77
C ALA A 77 9.99 12.92 11.15
N ALA A 78 9.02 13.63 10.59
CA ALA A 78 7.60 13.38 10.82
C ALA A 78 7.15 11.99 10.32
N LEU A 79 7.64 11.57 9.15
CA LEU A 79 7.38 10.22 8.62
C LEU A 79 8.01 9.14 9.51
N MET A 80 9.25 9.33 9.96
CA MET A 80 9.90 8.40 10.88
C MET A 80 9.14 8.30 12.22
N ALA A 81 8.68 9.42 12.79
CA ALA A 81 7.89 9.43 14.01
C ALA A 81 6.56 8.68 13.83
N SER A 82 5.89 8.88 12.69
CA SER A 82 4.65 8.16 12.35
C SER A 82 4.86 6.65 12.23
N LEU A 83 5.95 6.22 11.58
CA LEU A 83 6.31 4.81 11.47
C LEU A 83 6.71 4.20 12.83
N ALA A 84 7.42 4.95 13.67
CA ALA A 84 7.76 4.51 15.02
C ALA A 84 6.50 4.31 15.89
N ALA A 85 5.51 5.19 15.77
CA ALA A 85 4.24 5.07 16.47
C ALA A 85 3.40 3.84 16.02
N LEU A 86 3.51 3.44 14.75
CA LEU A 86 2.90 2.20 14.25
C LEU A 86 3.59 0.94 14.80
N GLY A 87 4.87 1.05 15.16
CA GLY A 87 5.72 -0.03 15.66
C GLY A 87 6.56 -0.69 14.55
N PRO A 88 7.81 -1.11 14.86
CA PRO A 88 8.77 -1.61 13.86
C PRO A 88 8.35 -2.94 13.19
N SER A 89 7.35 -3.64 13.73
CA SER A 89 6.81 -4.89 13.19
C SER A 89 5.46 -4.72 12.48
N ALA A 90 5.00 -3.49 12.23
CA ALA A 90 3.68 -3.24 11.64
C ALA A 90 3.52 -3.80 10.21
N SER A 91 4.61 -3.86 9.44
CA SER A 91 4.72 -4.56 8.15
C SER A 91 6.17 -4.57 7.66
N GLU A 92 6.50 -5.49 6.75
CA GLU A 92 7.80 -5.48 6.06
C GLU A 92 8.02 -4.18 5.27
N SER A 93 6.95 -3.64 4.67
CA SER A 93 6.95 -2.35 3.98
C SER A 93 7.30 -1.19 4.91
N ALA A 94 6.73 -1.16 6.12
CA ALA A 94 7.06 -0.14 7.13
C ALA A 94 8.53 -0.24 7.57
N ALA A 95 9.03 -1.46 7.80
CA ALA A 95 10.44 -1.68 8.12
C ALA A 95 11.37 -1.26 6.97
N SER A 96 11.00 -1.54 5.72
CA SER A 96 11.76 -1.07 4.56
C SER A 96 11.72 0.45 4.40
N ALA A 97 10.58 1.09 4.66
CA ALA A 97 10.45 2.54 4.58
C ALA A 97 11.35 3.23 5.61
N MET A 98 11.32 2.78 6.88
CA MET A 98 12.20 3.28 7.93
C MET A 98 13.68 3.20 7.53
N ARG A 99 14.14 2.03 7.03
CA ARG A 99 15.53 1.87 6.57
C ARG A 99 15.91 2.87 5.47
N LYS A 100 15.02 3.11 4.49
CA LYS A 100 15.26 4.05 3.39
C LYS A 100 15.33 5.50 3.89
N LEU A 101 14.42 5.89 4.79
CA LEU A 101 14.42 7.23 5.39
C LEU A 101 15.67 7.46 6.24
N THR A 102 16.07 6.51 7.08
CA THR A 102 17.32 6.61 7.86
C THR A 102 18.54 6.71 6.96
N ALA A 103 18.60 5.96 5.86
CA ALA A 103 19.70 6.04 4.90
C ALA A 103 19.77 7.40 4.20
N ALA A 104 18.64 8.03 3.91
CA ALA A 104 18.58 9.35 3.29
C ALA A 104 19.12 10.48 4.18
N LEU A 105 19.12 10.30 5.51
CA LEU A 105 19.65 11.28 6.47
C LEU A 105 21.12 11.06 6.84
N ARG A 106 21.73 9.95 6.44
CA ARG A 106 23.16 9.75 6.70
C ARG A 106 23.96 10.75 5.88
N PRO A 107 24.88 11.51 6.49
CA PRO A 107 25.82 12.31 5.71
C PRO A 107 26.58 11.37 4.78
N GLY A 108 26.60 11.72 3.48
CA GLY A 108 27.39 11.02 2.46
C GLY A 108 28.87 11.32 2.58
#